data_AF-A0A9J6PJ42-F1
#
_entry.id   AF-A0A9J6PJ42-F1
#
_cell.length_a   1.000
_cell.length_b   1.000
_cell.length_c   1.000
_cell.angle_alpha   90.00
_cell.angle_beta   90.00
_cell.angle_gamma   90.00
#
_symmetry.space_group_name_H-M   'P 1'
#
loop_
_entity.id
_entity.type
_entity.pdbx_description
1 polymer ?
#
loop_
_entity_poly.entity_id
_entity_poly.type
_entity_poly.pdbx_seq_one_letter_code
_entity_poly.pdbx_strand_id
1 'polypeptide(L)'
;MKRSSEQPQVADLRVRRGFVRGAHVTFIVDGAEMEAPEGESLAVALFVNGRRTLRRSPRDANPRGMFCLMGSCQECVVTVDGRRVPSCMEPVRAGMVVVTGDPG
;
A
#
# COMPACT_ATOMS: atom_id res chain seq x y z
N MET A 1 7.98 -20.89 16.19
CA MET A 1 6.51 -20.70 16.12
C MET A 1 6.19 -19.64 15.06
N LYS A 2 5.65 -20.03 13.90
CA LYS A 2 5.29 -19.11 12.81
C LYS A 2 3.96 -18.43 13.15
N ARG A 3 3.98 -17.19 13.65
CA ARG A 3 2.78 -16.33 13.67
C ARG A 3 2.63 -15.72 12.29
N SER A 4 2.04 -16.48 11.36
CA SER A 4 1.48 -15.90 10.14
C SER A 4 0.29 -15.06 10.58
N SER A 5 0.50 -13.74 10.68
CA SER A 5 -0.57 -12.79 10.98
C SER A 5 -1.47 -12.71 9.76
N GLU A 6 -2.50 -13.56 9.72
CA GLU A 6 -3.55 -13.48 8.72
C GLU A 6 -4.32 -12.18 8.97
N GLN A 7 -3.97 -11.13 8.22
CA GLN A 7 -4.67 -9.85 8.28
C GLN A 7 -6.06 -10.07 7.66
N PRO A 8 -7.16 -9.65 8.33
CA PRO A 8 -8.51 -9.89 7.82
C PRO A 8 -8.65 -9.27 6.42
N GLN A 9 -8.98 -10.12 5.45
CA GLN A 9 -9.15 -9.74 4.06
C GLN A 9 -10.33 -8.77 3.96
N VAL A 10 -10.06 -7.53 3.54
CA VAL A 10 -11.09 -6.50 3.40
C VAL A 10 -11.84 -6.78 2.11
N ALA A 11 -13.16 -6.58 2.10
CA ALA A 11 -13.93 -6.65 0.86
C ALA A 11 -13.35 -5.64 -0.16
N ASP A 12 -13.12 -6.09 -1.39
CA ASP A 12 -12.69 -5.24 -2.50
C ASP A 12 -13.81 -4.23 -2.83
N LEU A 13 -13.64 -2.98 -2.40
CA LEU A 13 -14.62 -1.89 -2.57
C LEU A 13 -14.50 -1.15 -3.91
N ARG A 14 -13.71 -1.65 -4.86
CA ARG A 14 -13.54 -1.00 -6.16
C ARG A 14 -14.87 -0.99 -6.92
N VAL A 15 -15.30 0.19 -7.37
CA VAL A 15 -16.42 0.31 -8.32
C VAL A 15 -16.00 -0.36 -9.63
N ARG A 16 -16.81 -1.36 -10.06
CA ARG A 16 -16.56 -2.16 -11.27
C ARG A 16 -17.39 -1.70 -12.47
N ARG A 17 -18.62 -1.22 -12.24
CA ARG A 17 -19.54 -0.83 -13.31
C ARG A 17 -19.20 0.57 -13.83
N GLY A 18 -19.01 0.71 -15.13
CA GLY A 18 -18.81 2.00 -15.79
C GLY A 18 -17.41 2.60 -15.72
N PHE A 19 -16.42 1.84 -15.20
CA PHE A 19 -15.03 2.26 -15.14
C PHE A 19 -14.11 1.17 -15.70
N VAL A 20 -13.12 1.58 -16.50
CA VAL A 20 -12.05 0.71 -16.98
C VAL A 20 -10.82 0.93 -16.09
N ARG A 21 -10.20 -0.16 -15.62
CA ARG A 21 -8.93 -0.13 -14.88
C ARG A 21 -7.83 -0.77 -15.73
N GLY A 22 -6.57 -0.49 -15.38
CA GLY A 22 -5.42 -1.20 -15.95
C GLY A 22 -5.49 -2.70 -15.70
N ALA A 23 -4.69 -3.47 -16.44
CA ALA A 23 -4.52 -4.89 -16.18
C ALA A 23 -3.98 -5.10 -14.75
N HIS A 24 -4.32 -6.22 -14.12
CA HIS A 24 -3.69 -6.55 -12.85
C HIS A 24 -2.22 -6.86 -13.08
N VAL A 25 -1.36 -6.27 -12.26
CA VAL A 25 0.08 -6.50 -12.26
C VAL A 25 0.52 -6.94 -10.87
N THR A 26 1.52 -7.81 -10.85
CA THR A 26 2.15 -8.28 -9.61
C THR A 26 3.25 -7.33 -9.17
N PHE A 27 3.32 -7.06 -7.87
CA PHE A 27 4.38 -6.27 -7.22
C PHE A 27 4.70 -6.87 -5.84
N ILE A 28 5.82 -6.49 -5.26
CA ILE A 28 6.29 -7.06 -3.99
C ILE A 28 6.11 -6.05 -2.86
N VAL A 29 5.54 -6.48 -1.74
CA VAL A 29 5.41 -5.68 -0.51
C VAL A 29 5.92 -6.48 0.67
N ASP A 30 6.96 -5.98 1.34
CA ASP A 30 7.59 -6.66 2.48
C ASP A 30 7.99 -8.12 2.16
N GLY A 31 8.43 -8.38 0.92
CA GLY A 31 8.78 -9.71 0.43
C GLY A 31 7.60 -10.61 0.05
N ALA A 32 6.35 -10.13 0.14
CA ALA A 32 5.16 -10.85 -0.30
C ALA A 32 4.62 -10.31 -1.62
N GLU A 33 4.22 -11.21 -2.52
CA GLU A 33 3.54 -10.84 -3.77
C GLU A 33 2.14 -10.27 -3.49
N MET A 34 1.79 -9.22 -4.22
CA MET A 34 0.46 -8.60 -4.25
C MET A 34 0.07 -8.28 -5.68
N GLU A 35 -1.24 -8.21 -5.90
CA GLU A 35 -1.82 -7.84 -7.19
C GLU A 35 -2.75 -6.62 -7.05
N ALA A 36 -2.68 -5.74 -8.04
CA ALA A 36 -3.60 -4.62 -8.20
C ALA A 36 -3.61 -4.14 -9.67
N PRO A 37 -4.63 -3.38 -10.07
CA PRO A 37 -4.64 -2.74 -11.38
C PRO A 37 -3.43 -1.81 -11.56
N GLU A 38 -2.74 -1.91 -12.69
CA GLU A 38 -1.67 -1.00 -13.06
C GLU A 38 -2.18 0.45 -13.10
N GLY A 39 -1.37 1.37 -12.59
CA GLY A 39 -1.71 2.79 -12.50
C GLY A 39 -2.63 3.16 -11.33
N GLU A 40 -3.20 2.18 -10.60
CA GLU A 40 -3.95 2.48 -9.38
C GLU A 40 -3.03 3.09 -8.31
N SER A 41 -3.58 3.95 -7.45
CA SER A 41 -2.86 4.48 -6.29
C SER A 41 -2.35 3.34 -5.41
N LEU A 42 -1.05 3.30 -5.12
CA LEU A 42 -0.44 2.27 -4.29
C LEU A 42 -1.08 2.23 -2.88
N ALA A 43 -1.43 3.38 -2.30
CA ALA A 43 -2.15 3.41 -1.02
C ALA A 43 -3.48 2.62 -1.05
N VAL A 44 -4.23 2.71 -2.15
CA VAL A 44 -5.51 1.99 -2.33
C VAL A 44 -5.25 0.50 -2.54
N ALA A 45 -4.28 0.16 -3.39
CA ALA A 45 -3.88 -1.22 -3.62
C ALA A 45 -3.46 -1.93 -2.32
N LEU A 46 -2.66 -1.27 -1.48
CA LEU A 46 -2.25 -1.74 -0.16
C LEU A 46 -3.45 -1.90 0.77
N PHE A 47 -4.34 -0.91 0.83
CA PHE A 47 -5.49 -0.93 1.72
C PHE A 47 -6.45 -2.10 1.42
N VAL A 48 -6.78 -2.33 0.14
CA VAL A 48 -7.65 -3.44 -0.27
C VAL A 48 -6.98 -4.80 -0.01
N ASN A 49 -5.66 -4.89 -0.18
CA ASN A 49 -4.86 -6.07 0.17
C ASN A 49 -4.55 -6.19 1.69
N GLY A 50 -5.26 -5.45 2.54
CA GLY A 50 -5.18 -5.57 4.00
C GLY A 50 -4.03 -4.81 4.68
N ARG A 51 -3.12 -4.21 3.92
CA ARG A 51 -1.96 -3.46 4.44
C ARG A 51 -2.37 -2.05 4.88
N ARG A 52 -2.90 -1.97 6.11
CA ARG A 52 -3.40 -0.72 6.70
C ARG A 52 -2.35 0.08 7.47
N THR A 53 -1.39 -0.61 8.07
CA THR A 53 -0.27 0.04 8.76
C THR A 53 0.90 0.09 7.81
N LEU A 54 1.27 1.29 7.35
CA LEU A 54 2.35 1.53 6.41
C LEU A 54 3.59 2.10 7.09
N ARG A 55 3.39 2.85 8.18
CA ARG A 55 4.47 3.27 9.10
C ARG A 55 3.91 3.41 10.51
N ARG A 56 4.80 3.70 11.46
CA ARG A 56 4.40 4.09 12.82
C ARG A 56 4.77 5.55 13.07
N SER A 57 4.00 6.17 13.95
CA SER A 57 4.31 7.51 14.46
C SER A 57 5.60 7.48 15.28
N PRO A 58 6.55 8.40 15.07
CA PRO A 58 7.74 8.49 15.92
C PRO A 58 7.41 8.98 17.35
N ARG A 59 6.24 9.61 17.56
CA ARG A 59 5.84 10.16 18.85
C ARG A 59 5.29 9.10 19.82
N ASP A 60 4.46 8.20 19.30
CA ASP A 60 3.60 7.33 20.12
C ASP A 60 3.45 5.92 19.53
N ALA A 61 4.22 5.57 18.51
CA ALA A 61 4.20 4.28 17.81
C ALA A 61 2.84 3.86 17.21
N ASN A 62 1.84 4.76 17.21
CA ASN A 62 0.53 4.50 16.65
C ASN A 62 0.62 4.21 15.16
N PRO A 63 -0.18 3.24 14.65
CA PRO A 63 -0.15 2.84 13.24
C PRO A 63 -0.63 3.98 12.34
N ARG A 64 0.08 4.22 11.25
CA ARG A 64 -0.24 5.23 10.23
C ARG A 64 -0.40 4.56 8.87
N GLY A 65 -1.26 5.12 8.03
CA GLY A 65 -1.60 4.56 6.73
C GLY A 65 -2.36 5.55 5.86
N MET A 66 -3.22 5.02 4.97
CA MET A 66 -4.06 5.82 4.10
C MET A 66 -5.01 6.72 4.91
N PHE A 67 -4.91 8.04 4.71
CA PHE A 67 -5.77 9.03 5.38
C PHE A 67 -6.26 10.10 4.40
N CYS A 68 -5.39 11.02 3.98
CA CYS A 68 -5.81 12.18 3.16
C CYS A 68 -5.93 11.90 1.66
N LEU A 69 -5.20 10.91 1.13
CA LEU A 69 -5.09 10.62 -0.31
C LEU A 69 -4.68 11.81 -1.22
N MET A 70 -4.01 12.81 -0.65
CA MET A 70 -3.59 14.05 -1.36
C MET A 70 -2.07 14.27 -1.33
N GLY A 71 -1.30 13.36 -0.73
CA GLY A 71 0.16 13.51 -0.54
C GLY A 71 0.59 14.44 0.61
N SER A 72 -0.32 15.23 1.20
CA SER A 72 0.03 16.26 2.19
C SER A 72 0.29 15.73 3.61
N CYS A 73 -0.51 14.77 4.09
CA CYS A 73 -0.40 14.31 5.48
C CYS A 73 0.84 13.45 5.78
N GLN A 74 1.44 12.85 4.75
CA GLN A 74 2.58 11.92 4.86
C GLN A 74 2.37 10.72 5.82
N GLU A 75 1.14 10.37 6.16
CA GLU A 75 0.82 9.20 6.99
C GLU A 75 0.97 7.86 6.24
N CYS A 76 0.90 7.90 4.91
CA CYS A 76 1.00 6.73 4.02
C CYS A 76 2.37 6.57 3.36
N VAL A 77 3.42 7.18 3.91
CA VAL A 77 4.76 7.09 3.32
C VAL A 77 5.31 5.66 3.44
N VAL A 78 5.89 5.18 2.35
CA VAL A 78 6.58 3.89 2.21
C VAL A 78 7.87 4.08 1.41
N THR A 79 8.69 3.04 1.32
CA THR A 79 9.82 3.01 0.38
C THR A 79 9.43 2.21 -0.84
N VAL A 80 9.58 2.78 -2.04
CA VAL A 80 9.38 2.10 -3.33
C VAL A 80 10.70 2.15 -4.09
N ASP A 81 11.25 0.99 -4.45
CA ASP A 81 12.51 0.86 -5.18
C ASP A 81 13.65 1.71 -4.59
N GLY A 82 13.75 1.70 -3.25
CA GLY A 82 14.76 2.46 -2.49
C GLY A 82 14.44 3.95 -2.28
N ARG A 83 13.29 4.45 -2.73
CA ARG A 83 12.89 5.86 -2.61
C ARG A 83 11.70 6.03 -1.68
N ARG A 84 11.81 6.96 -0.73
CA ARG A 84 10.73 7.29 0.21
C ARG A 84 9.68 8.17 -0.48
N VAL A 85 8.45 7.68 -0.60
CA VAL A 85 7.36 8.35 -1.32
C VAL A 85 6.02 8.27 -0.57
N PRO A 86 5.12 9.27 -0.69
CA PRO A 86 3.74 9.11 -0.26
C PRO A 86 3.05 8.08 -1.17
N SER A 87 2.70 6.89 -0.66
CA SER A 87 2.11 5.83 -1.49
C SER A 87 0.79 6.23 -2.16
N CYS A 88 0.08 7.24 -1.64
CA CYS A 88 -1.14 7.73 -2.30
C CYS A 88 -0.87 8.44 -3.64
N MET A 89 0.35 8.93 -3.85
CA MET A 89 0.78 9.61 -5.08
C MET A 89 1.59 8.70 -6.01
N GLU A 90 1.90 7.47 -5.58
CA GLU A 90 2.68 6.51 -6.37
C GLU A 90 1.72 5.56 -7.12
N PRO A 91 1.76 5.52 -8.46
CA PRO A 91 0.98 4.55 -9.23
C PRO A 91 1.62 3.15 -9.18
N VAL A 92 0.79 2.11 -9.06
CA VAL A 92 1.23 0.71 -9.13
C VAL A 92 1.86 0.41 -10.50
N ARG A 93 3.05 -0.22 -10.48
CA ARG A 93 3.71 -0.82 -11.65
C ARG A 93 4.11 -2.27 -11.39
N ALA A 94 4.14 -3.05 -12.46
CA ALA A 94 4.63 -4.41 -12.43
C ALA A 94 6.06 -4.47 -11.87
N GLY A 95 6.30 -5.40 -10.94
CA GLY A 95 7.62 -5.70 -10.41
C GLY A 95 8.20 -4.68 -9.43
N MET A 96 7.50 -3.59 -9.10
CA MET A 96 8.01 -2.63 -8.10
C MET A 96 8.12 -3.29 -6.71
N VAL A 97 9.10 -2.83 -5.93
CA VAL A 97 9.36 -3.36 -4.59
C VAL A 97 9.04 -2.30 -3.54
N VAL A 98 8.08 -2.63 -2.68
CA VAL A 98 7.59 -1.77 -1.60
C VAL A 98 8.03 -2.31 -0.25
N VAL A 99 8.57 -1.43 0.58
CA VAL A 99 8.89 -1.72 1.98
C VAL A 99 8.07 -0.80 2.88
N THR A 100 7.29 -1.40 3.77
CA THR A 100 6.52 -0.72 4.81
C THR A 100 7.24 -0.78 6.15
N GLY A 101 6.91 0.15 7.05
CA GLY A 101 7.68 0.40 8.26
C GLY A 101 8.96 1.14 7.89
N ASP A 102 9.05 2.42 8.27
CA ASP A 102 10.32 3.14 8.19
C ASP A 102 11.37 2.35 9.02
N PRO A 103 12.57 2.07 8.48
CA PRO A 103 13.74 1.74 9.30
C PRO A 103 14.36 2.99 9.97
N GLY A 104 13.66 4.13 9.92
CA GLY A 104 14.10 5.42 10.47
C GLY A 104 14.29 5.40 11.98
#